data_AF-A0AAJ3EDH3-F1
#
_entry.id   AF-A0AAJ3EDH3-F1
#
_cell.length_a   1.000
_cell.length_b   1.000
_cell.length_c   1.000
_cell.angle_alpha   90.00
_cell.angle_beta   90.00
_cell.angle_gamma   90.00
#
_symmetry.space_group_name_H-M   'P 1'
#
loop_
_entity.id
_entity.type
_entity.pdbx_description
1 polymer ?
#
loop_
_entity_poly.entity_id
_entity_poly.type
_entity_poly.pdbx_seq_one_letter_code
_entity_poly.pdbx_strand_id
1 'polypeptide(L)'
;MSMQREVIIVSTNAGSVELTLIYGKPGELGRTTEPKKYSVVMQRMNTFYSFLLTPAEVGVALLKAPGLSRVRVKLSDGTVIEGVVRAVQHNYFELVDDQRPV
;
A
#
# COMPACT_ATOMS: atom_id res chain seq x y z
N MET A 1 -23.11 1.95 -28.90
CA MET A 1 -22.18 1.25 -27.98
C MET A 1 -21.53 2.30 -27.11
N SER A 2 -21.93 2.41 -25.84
CA SER A 2 -21.40 3.42 -24.92
C SER A 2 -20.09 2.89 -24.35
N MET A 3 -18.96 3.53 -24.66
CA MET A 3 -17.73 3.39 -23.89
C MET A 3 -18.03 3.93 -22.50
N GLN A 4 -18.34 3.04 -21.56
CA GLN A 4 -18.37 3.37 -20.15
C GLN A 4 -16.93 3.72 -19.78
N ARG A 5 -16.63 5.03 -19.80
CA ARG A 5 -15.34 5.55 -19.33
C ARG A 5 -15.19 5.09 -17.90
N GLU A 6 -14.20 4.26 -17.66
CA GLU A 6 -13.79 3.84 -16.34
C GLU A 6 -13.59 5.11 -15.50
N VAL A 7 -14.45 5.31 -14.50
CA VAL A 7 -14.35 6.47 -13.62
C VAL A 7 -13.12 6.21 -12.75
N ILE A 8 -11.97 6.77 -13.12
CA ILE A 8 -10.79 6.77 -12.27
C ILE A 8 -11.07 7.81 -11.18
N ILE A 9 -11.52 7.37 -10.00
CA ILE A 9 -11.59 8.26 -8.84
C ILE A 9 -10.16 8.48 -8.36
N VAL A 10 -9.47 9.47 -8.94
CA VAL A 10 -8.14 9.89 -8.49
C VAL A 10 -8.30 10.77 -7.25
N SER A 11 -8.27 10.17 -6.06
CA SER A 11 -8.02 10.94 -4.84
C SER A 11 -6.54 10.81 -4.48
N THR A 12 -5.77 11.88 -4.69
CA THR A 12 -4.39 11.98 -4.22
C THR A 12 -4.37 12.64 -2.84
N ASN A 13 -3.82 11.96 -1.85
CA ASN A 13 -3.66 12.49 -0.49
C ASN A 13 -2.18 12.39 -0.09
N ALA A 14 -1.60 13.51 0.34
CA ALA A 14 -0.26 13.55 0.89
C ALA A 14 -0.35 13.67 2.42
N GLY A 15 0.30 12.77 3.15
CA GLY A 15 0.17 12.77 4.61
C GLY A 15 1.08 11.76 5.29
N SER A 16 1.04 11.78 6.62
CA SER A 16 1.73 10.78 7.42
C SER A 16 0.83 9.55 7.63
N VAL A 17 1.38 8.38 7.38
CA VAL A 17 0.73 7.09 7.65
C VAL A 17 1.60 6.25 8.57
N GLU A 18 0.96 5.40 9.36
CA GLU A 18 1.64 4.33 10.08
C GLU A 18 1.59 3.06 9.23
N LEU A 19 2.76 2.51 8.92
CA LEU A 19 2.96 1.38 8.03
C LEU A 19 3.45 0.18 8.82
N THR A 20 2.80 -0.96 8.60
CA THR A 20 3.23 -2.27 9.10
C THR A 20 3.40 -3.20 7.90
N LEU A 21 4.59 -3.77 7.75
CA LEU A 21 4.95 -4.65 6.64
C LEU A 21 4.89 -6.10 7.09
N ILE A 22 4.33 -6.97 6.24
CA ILE A 22 4.21 -8.39 6.50
C ILE A 22 4.92 -9.16 5.38
N TYR A 23 5.92 -9.93 5.76
CA TYR A 23 6.75 -10.74 4.86
C TYR A 23 6.40 -12.22 4.97
N GLY A 24 6.55 -12.96 3.88
CA GLY A 24 6.27 -14.39 3.79
C GLY A 24 5.18 -14.69 2.77
N LYS A 25 4.83 -15.97 2.60
CA LYS A 25 3.79 -16.36 1.65
C LYS A 25 2.41 -15.91 2.13
N PRO A 26 1.53 -15.44 1.23
CA PRO A 26 0.13 -15.17 1.59
C PRO A 26 -0.53 -16.41 2.23
N GLY A 27 -1.18 -16.23 3.38
CA GLY A 27 -1.86 -17.32 4.11
C GLY A 27 -0.98 -18.14 5.07
N GLU A 28 0.33 -17.88 5.14
CA GLU A 28 1.24 -18.53 6.09
C GLU A 28 1.59 -17.61 7.29
N LEU A 29 2.24 -18.16 8.32
CA LEU A 29 2.79 -17.40 9.44
C LEU A 29 3.95 -16.52 8.94
N GLY A 30 3.64 -15.28 8.58
CA GLY A 30 4.60 -14.28 8.11
C GLY A 30 5.42 -13.64 9.24
N ARG A 31 6.39 -12.80 8.84
CA ARG A 31 7.12 -11.89 9.74
C ARG A 31 6.56 -10.49 9.62
N THR A 32 6.17 -9.90 10.74
CA THR A 32 5.59 -8.56 10.78
C THR A 32 6.59 -7.57 11.37
N THR A 33 6.73 -6.39 10.76
CA THR A 33 7.55 -5.31 11.33
C THR A 33 6.80 -4.59 12.43
N GLU A 34 7.53 -3.90 13.30
CA GLU A 34 6.91 -2.88 14.14
C GLU A 34 6.28 -1.78 13.27
N PRO A 35 5.13 -1.19 13.69
CA PRO A 35 4.53 -0.06 13.01
C PRO A 35 5.47 1.14 12.99
N LYS A 36 5.65 1.76 11.83
CA LYS A 36 6.49 2.96 11.68
C LYS A 36 5.78 4.05 10.89
N LYS A 37 6.02 5.31 11.26
CA LYS A 37 5.44 6.46 10.58
C LYS A 37 6.27 6.84 9.36
N TYR A 38 5.59 7.06 8.24
CA TYR A 38 6.19 7.54 7.00
C TYR A 38 5.33 8.65 6.40
N SER A 39 5.98 9.56 5.68
CA SER A 39 5.28 10.48 4.78
C SER A 39 5.02 9.76 3.46
N VAL A 40 3.79 9.85 2.95
CA VAL A 40 3.40 9.22 1.69
C VAL A 40 2.62 10.18 0.81
N VAL A 41 2.70 9.93 -0.50
CA VAL A 41 1.62 10.26 -1.42
C VAL A 41 0.83 9.00 -1.69
N MET A 42 -0.46 9.02 -1.37
CA MET A 42 -1.39 7.93 -1.61
C MET A 42 -2.32 8.30 -2.77
N GLN A 43 -2.54 7.36 -3.68
CA GLN A 43 -3.59 7.46 -4.69
C GLN A 43 -4.52 6.25 -4.58
N ARG A 44 -5.82 6.53 -4.50
CA ARG A 44 -6.84 5.49 -4.63
C ARG A 44 -7.12 5.25 -6.11
N MET A 45 -7.15 3.99 -6.52
CA MET A 45 -7.63 3.54 -7.83
C MET A 45 -8.85 2.62 -7.61
N ASN A 46 -9.55 2.25 -8.68
CA ASN A 46 -10.78 1.47 -8.58
C ASN A 46 -10.54 0.12 -7.87
N THR A 47 -9.48 -0.58 -8.25
CA THR A 47 -9.20 -1.95 -7.78
C THR A 47 -8.04 -2.04 -6.78
N PHE A 48 -7.29 -0.96 -6.55
CA PHE A 48 -6.13 -0.96 -5.65
C PHE A 48 -5.82 0.45 -5.14
N TYR A 49 -4.89 0.53 -4.19
CA TYR A 49 -4.25 1.77 -3.76
C TYR A 49 -2.79 1.75 -4.19
N SER A 50 -2.25 2.92 -4.52
CA SER A 50 -0.83 3.10 -4.71
C SER A 50 -0.26 4.07 -3.69
N PHE A 51 0.97 3.80 -3.26
CA PHE A 51 1.66 4.54 -2.23
C PHE A 51 3.08 4.85 -2.68
N LEU A 52 3.51 6.10 -2.49
CA LEU A 52 4.87 6.56 -2.72
C LEU A 52 5.44 7.08 -1.39
N LEU A 53 6.42 6.36 -0.83
CA LEU A 53 7.07 6.68 0.45
C LEU A 53 8.11 7.79 0.30
N THR A 54 8.17 8.68 1.28
CA THR A 54 9.17 9.75 1.39
C THR A 54 9.81 9.77 2.79
N PRO A 55 11.14 9.96 2.90
CA PRO A 55 12.11 10.08 1.81
C PRO A 55 12.35 8.74 1.07
N ALA A 56 12.81 8.79 -0.18
CA ALA A 56 12.80 7.64 -1.08
C ALA A 56 13.72 6.49 -0.61
N GLU A 57 14.84 6.83 0.03
CA GLU A 57 15.85 5.91 0.55
C GLU A 57 15.24 4.94 1.55
N VAL A 58 14.33 5.45 2.38
CA VAL A 58 13.60 4.67 3.38
C VAL A 58 12.63 3.69 2.70
N GLY A 59 11.89 4.15 1.70
CA GLY A 59 11.00 3.29 0.92
C GLY A 59 11.75 2.15 0.21
N VAL A 60 12.89 2.46 -0.39
CA VAL A 60 13.74 1.46 -1.07
C VAL A 60 14.23 0.38 -0.12
N ALA A 61 14.74 0.74 1.06
CA ALA A 61 15.25 -0.22 2.04
C ALA A 61 14.15 -1.15 2.58
N LEU A 62 12.95 -0.60 2.81
CA LEU A 62 11.81 -1.33 3.34
C LEU A 62 11.19 -2.27 2.29
N LEU A 63 11.02 -1.77 1.07
CA LEU A 63 10.27 -2.50 0.04
C LEU A 63 11.13 -3.51 -0.74
N LYS A 64 12.47 -3.36 -0.75
CA LYS A 64 13.36 -4.34 -1.40
C LYS A 64 13.61 -5.61 -0.61
N ALA A 65 13.16 -5.70 0.65
CA ALA A 65 13.28 -6.94 1.40
C ALA A 65 12.44 -8.04 0.71
N PRO A 66 13.07 -9.15 0.26
CA PRO A 66 12.36 -10.18 -0.48
C PRO A 66 11.24 -10.78 0.36
N GLY A 67 10.10 -11.03 -0.29
CA GLY A 67 8.96 -11.67 0.33
C GLY A 67 7.95 -10.72 0.99
N LEU A 68 8.00 -9.41 0.74
CA LEU A 68 6.89 -8.53 1.11
C LEU A 68 5.62 -9.01 0.40
N SER A 69 4.60 -9.38 1.16
CA SER A 69 3.36 -9.94 0.60
C SER A 69 2.13 -9.17 1.03
N ARG A 70 2.15 -8.56 2.21
CA ARG A 70 1.01 -7.82 2.75
C ARG A 70 1.47 -6.55 3.46
N VAL A 71 0.58 -5.56 3.48
CA VAL A 71 0.81 -4.28 4.14
C VAL A 71 -0.45 -3.87 4.87
N ARG A 72 -0.27 -3.32 6.07
CA ARG A 72 -1.29 -2.59 6.80
C ARG A 72 -0.88 -1.12 6.89
N VAL A 73 -1.74 -0.24 6.39
CA VAL A 73 -1.59 1.21 6.40
C VAL A 73 -2.66 1.80 7.30
N LYS A 74 -2.26 2.57 8.31
CA LYS A 74 -3.18 3.35 9.15
C LYS A 74 -3.02 4.83 8.80
N LEU A 75 -4.11 5.44 8.33
CA LEU A 75 -4.20 6.85 7.99
C LEU A 75 -4.32 7.72 9.24
N SER A 76 -4.08 9.02 9.10
CA SER A 76 -4.15 9.98 10.20
C SER A 76 -5.55 10.15 10.81
N ASP A 77 -6.59 9.87 10.03
CA ASP A 77 -7.99 9.87 10.49
C ASP A 77 -8.39 8.58 11.22
N GLY A 78 -7.46 7.62 11.34
CA GLY A 78 -7.69 6.33 11.99
C GLY A 78 -8.15 5.22 11.04
N THR A 79 -8.43 5.52 9.77
CA THR A 79 -8.77 4.52 8.75
C THR A 79 -7.63 3.52 8.59
N VAL A 80 -7.96 2.22 8.52
CA VAL A 80 -6.99 1.15 8.29
C VAL A 80 -7.26 0.51 6.93
N ILE A 81 -6.23 0.44 6.10
CA ILE A 81 -6.22 -0.27 4.81
C ILE A 81 -5.26 -1.44 4.97
N GLU A 82 -5.75 -2.66 4.83
CA GLU A 82 -4.93 -3.87 4.87
C GLU A 82 -5.14 -4.66 3.59
N GLY A 83 -4.07 -5.24 3.04
CA GLY A 83 -4.18 -5.93 1.77
C GLY A 83 -2.92 -6.64 1.30
N VAL A 84 -3.04 -7.24 0.11
CA VAL A 84 -1.95 -7.91 -0.60
C VAL A 84 -1.18 -6.91 -1.45
N VAL A 85 0.16 -6.95 -1.34
CA VAL A 85 1.04 -6.17 -2.20
C VAL A 85 1.14 -6.86 -3.55
N ARG A 86 0.76 -6.13 -4.61
CA ARG A 86 0.77 -6.66 -5.99
C ARG A 86 1.93 -6.15 -6.83
N ALA A 87 2.50 -4.99 -6.48
CA ALA A 87 3.64 -4.42 -7.18
C ALA A 87 4.51 -3.62 -6.22
N VAL A 88 5.83 -3.64 -6.45
CA VAL A 88 6.83 -2.89 -5.71
C VAL A 88 7.86 -2.35 -6.70
N GLN A 89 8.17 -1.06 -6.62
CA GLN A 89 9.23 -0.44 -7.41
C GLN A 89 9.87 0.71 -6.62
N HIS A 90 11.15 0.60 -6.26
CA HIS A 90 11.84 1.62 -5.45
C HIS A 90 11.11 1.94 -4.13
N ASN A 91 10.58 3.16 -3.99
CA ASN A 91 9.80 3.65 -2.84
C ASN A 91 8.28 3.60 -3.09
N TYR A 92 7.86 2.95 -4.18
CA TYR A 92 6.49 2.80 -4.61
C TYR A 92 5.99 1.38 -4.38
N PHE A 93 4.73 1.24 -3.96
CA PHE A 93 4.03 -0.05 -3.95
C PHE A 93 2.53 0.09 -4.21
N GLU A 94 1.94 -1.00 -4.70
CA GLU A 94 0.50 -1.14 -4.93
C GLU A 94 -0.10 -2.20 -3.99
N LEU A 95 -1.29 -1.89 -3.48
CA LEU A 95 -2.02 -2.68 -2.49
C LEU A 95 -3.44 -2.97 -2.97
N VAL A 96 -3.81 -4.25 -3.02
CA VAL A 96 -5.20 -4.68 -3.17
C VAL A 96 -5.78 -4.88 -1.77
N ASP A 97 -6.74 -4.04 -1.41
CA ASP A 97 -7.42 -4.02 -0.10
C ASP A 97 -8.27 -5.29 0.08
N ASP A 98 -8.10 -6.00 1.20
CA ASP A 98 -8.83 -7.24 1.49
C ASP A 98 -10.34 -7.03 1.57
N GLN A 99 -10.78 -5.82 1.91
CA GLN A 99 -12.20 -5.50 2.01
C GLN A 99 -12.85 -5.26 0.63
N ARG A 100 -12.08 -5.31 -0.46
CA ARG A 100 -12.61 -5.16 -1.81
C ARG A 100 -12.59 -6.49 -2.57
N PRO A 101 -13.70 -6.87 -3.21
CA PRO A 101 -13.68 -7.99 -4.14
C PRO A 101 -12.78 -7.66 -5.34
N VAL A 102 -11.94 -8.63 -5.69
CA VAL A 102 -11.10 -8.66 -6.91
C VAL A 102 -11.93 -8.95 -8.16
#